data_AF-A0A165WLV7-F1
#
_entry.id   AF-A0A165WLV7-F1
#
_cell.length_a   1.000
_cell.length_b   1.000
_cell.length_c   1.000
_cell.angle_alpha   90.00
_cell.angle_beta   90.00
_cell.angle_gamma   90.00
#
_symmetry.space_group_name_H-M   'P 1'
#
loop_
_entity.id
_entity.type
_entity.pdbx_description
1 polymer ?
#
loop_
_entity_poly.entity_id
_entity_poly.type
_entity_poly.pdbx_seq_one_letter_code
_entity_poly.pdbx_strand_id
1 'polypeptide(L)'
;MPRSFHFNGVSEYPGVRVFVQRIKDALISAHDAILAARVKSTVQANKHRKIVPFVPGDLVYLSTENLRLPKNKARKLAPKFIGPLKIL
;
A
#
# COMPACT_ATOMS: atom_id res chain seq x y z
N MET A 1 7.19 -13.43 7.61
CA MET A 1 7.22 -12.87 8.98
C MET A 1 8.54 -12.15 9.18
N PRO A 2 8.62 -11.05 9.94
CA PRO A 2 9.90 -10.43 10.27
C PRO A 2 10.75 -11.39 11.09
N ARG A 3 12.08 -11.26 10.99
CA ARG A 3 13.02 -12.09 11.76
C ARG A 3 12.78 -11.87 13.25
N SER A 4 12.55 -12.96 13.97
CA SER A 4 12.54 -12.97 15.43
C SER A 4 13.91 -12.54 15.94
N PHE A 5 13.91 -11.52 16.80
CA PHE A 5 15.12 -11.07 17.49
C PHE A 5 15.46 -12.09 18.58
N HIS A 6 16.36 -13.02 18.27
CA HIS A 6 16.82 -14.03 19.21
C HIS A 6 17.96 -13.48 20.07
N PHE A 7 17.65 -13.12 21.31
CA PHE A 7 18.66 -12.79 22.33
C PHE A 7 18.77 -13.96 23.30
N ASN A 8 19.71 -14.89 23.04
CA ASN A 8 19.96 -16.08 23.86
C ASN A 8 21.19 -15.90 24.77
N GLY A 9 21.26 -14.75 25.46
CA GLY A 9 22.33 -14.48 26.44
C GLY A 9 21.75 -14.40 27.85
N VAL A 10 22.08 -15.34 28.71
CA VAL A 10 21.77 -15.25 30.14
C VAL A 10 22.86 -14.40 30.78
N SER A 11 22.57 -13.12 31.03
CA SER A 11 23.49 -12.26 31.78
C SER A 11 23.31 -12.50 33.28
N GLU A 12 24.41 -12.59 34.01
CA GLU A 12 24.44 -12.72 35.49
C GLU A 12 23.95 -11.43 36.19
N TYR A 13 24.09 -10.28 35.54
CA TYR A 13 23.76 -8.97 36.10
C TYR A 13 22.27 -8.60 35.91
N PRO A 14 21.55 -8.23 36.99
CA PRO A 14 20.12 -7.89 36.92
C PRO A 14 19.83 -6.64 36.09
N GLY A 15 20.71 -5.63 36.12
CA GLY A 15 20.53 -4.41 35.33
C GLY A 15 20.53 -4.66 33.82
N VAL A 16 21.39 -5.57 33.35
CA VAL A 16 21.46 -5.98 31.94
C VAL A 16 20.18 -6.71 31.52
N ARG A 17 19.63 -7.58 32.39
CA ARG A 17 18.36 -8.27 32.11
C ARG A 17 17.19 -7.30 31.95
N VAL A 18 17.07 -6.33 32.84
CA VAL A 18 16.01 -5.30 32.78
C VAL A 18 16.16 -4.44 31.53
N PHE A 19 17.38 -4.05 31.18
CA PHE A 19 17.66 -3.28 29.97
C PHE A 19 17.26 -4.03 28.69
N VAL A 20 17.64 -5.30 28.59
CA VAL A 20 17.28 -6.15 27.44
C VAL A 20 15.76 -6.34 27.35
N GLN A 21 15.05 -6.51 28.47
CA GLN A 21 13.59 -6.60 28.45
C GLN A 21 12.94 -5.32 27.93
N ARG A 22 13.39 -4.15 28.41
CA ARG A 22 12.88 -2.86 27.92
C ARG A 22 13.09 -2.68 26.41
N ILE A 23 14.23 -3.10 25.87
CA ILE A 23 14.49 -3.06 24.43
C ILE A 23 13.53 -4.00 23.68
N LYS A 24 13.32 -5.22 24.20
CA LYS A 24 12.38 -6.18 23.59
C LYS A 24 10.97 -5.61 23.56
N ASP A 25 10.50 -5.05 24.66
CA ASP A 25 9.16 -4.46 24.77
C ASP A 25 9.01 -3.26 23.81
N ALA A 26 10.02 -2.39 23.74
CA ALA A 26 10.02 -1.26 22.82
C ALA A 26 9.97 -1.71 21.36
N LEU A 27 10.70 -2.77 21.00
CA LEU A 27 10.71 -3.33 19.65
C LEU A 27 9.35 -3.93 19.27
N ILE A 28 8.74 -4.70 20.17
CA ILE A 28 7.41 -5.28 19.96
C ILE A 28 6.37 -4.18 19.79
N SER A 29 6.38 -3.18 20.67
CA SER A 29 5.48 -2.02 20.60
C SER A 29 5.64 -1.24 19.29
N ALA A 30 6.88 -0.98 18.87
CA ALA A 30 7.15 -0.30 17.60
C ALA A 30 6.65 -1.11 16.40
N HIS A 31 6.82 -2.43 16.43
CA HIS A 31 6.33 -3.31 15.38
C HIS A 31 4.80 -3.29 15.27
N ASP A 32 4.10 -3.40 16.40
CA ASP A 32 2.64 -3.37 16.43
C ASP A 32 2.10 -2.02 15.95
N ALA A 33 2.78 -0.92 16.31
CA ALA A 33 2.48 0.40 15.79
C ALA A 33 2.63 0.49 14.26
N ILE A 34 3.67 -0.10 13.68
CA ILE A 34 3.87 -0.15 12.22
C ILE A 34 2.77 -0.96 11.55
N LEU A 35 2.40 -2.12 12.10
CA LEU A 35 1.31 -2.93 11.55
C LEU A 35 -0.03 -2.19 11.59
N ALA A 36 -0.36 -1.58 12.74
CA ALA A 36 -1.56 -0.78 12.89
C ALA A 36 -1.59 0.41 11.91
N ALA A 37 -0.45 1.08 11.73
CA ALA A 37 -0.30 2.16 10.76
C ALA A 37 -0.54 1.67 9.33
N ARG A 38 0.04 0.54 8.92
CA ARG A 38 -0.18 -0.04 7.59
C ARG A 38 -1.64 -0.34 7.33
N VAL A 39 -2.33 -0.99 8.27
CA VAL A 39 -3.76 -1.29 8.14
C VAL A 39 -4.56 0.01 7.95
N LYS A 40 -4.31 1.03 8.78
CA LYS A 40 -4.96 2.35 8.66
C LYS A 40 -4.70 3.00 7.31
N SER A 41 -3.45 3.00 6.84
CA SER A 41 -3.07 3.53 5.53
C SER A 41 -3.78 2.80 4.39
N THR A 42 -3.87 1.47 4.44
CA THR A 42 -4.59 0.68 3.44
C THR A 42 -6.07 0.99 3.44
N VAL A 43 -6.72 1.08 4.61
CA VAL A 43 -8.13 1.45 4.73
C VAL A 43 -8.37 2.85 4.15
N GLN A 44 -7.54 3.83 4.51
CA GLN A 44 -7.68 5.20 4.03
C GLN A 44 -7.44 5.31 2.51
N ALA A 45 -6.43 4.64 1.98
CA ALA A 45 -6.16 4.59 0.55
C ALA A 45 -7.29 3.92 -0.24
N ASN A 46 -7.98 2.95 0.36
CA ASN A 46 -9.08 2.23 -0.26
C ASN A 46 -10.46 2.87 0.01
N LYS A 47 -10.57 3.84 0.92
CA LYS A 47 -11.84 4.45 1.36
C LYS A 47 -12.71 4.97 0.22
N HIS A 48 -12.09 5.50 -0.85
CA HIS A 48 -12.78 6.05 -2.00
C HIS A 48 -12.79 5.13 -3.22
N ARG A 49 -12.22 3.93 -3.12
CA ARG A 49 -12.31 2.94 -4.20
C ARG A 49 -13.74 2.42 -4.25
N LYS A 50 -14.37 2.57 -5.41
CA LYS A 50 -15.70 2.03 -5.68
C LYS A 50 -15.57 0.71 -6.40
N ILE A 51 -16.43 -0.24 -6.06
CA ILE A 51 -16.62 -1.44 -6.88
C ILE A 51 -17.18 -0.95 -8.22
N VAL A 52 -16.49 -1.30 -9.29
CA VAL A 52 -16.87 -0.85 -10.63
C VAL A 52 -17.74 -1.95 -11.26
N PRO A 53 -18.97 -1.65 -11.71
CA PRO A 53 -19.93 -2.66 -12.16
C PRO A 53 -19.72 -3.09 -13.62
N PHE A 54 -18.47 -3.12 -14.11
CA PHE A 54 -18.20 -3.46 -15.50
C PHE A 54 -18.03 -4.97 -15.68
N VAL A 55 -18.61 -5.50 -16.75
CA VAL A 55 -18.57 -6.92 -17.11
C VAL A 55 -17.85 -7.08 -18.46
N PRO A 56 -17.14 -8.21 -18.70
CA PRO A 56 -16.65 -8.54 -20.02
C PRO A 56 -17.77 -8.44 -21.07
N GLY A 57 -17.51 -7.73 -22.16
CA GLY A 57 -18.50 -7.42 -23.18
C GLY A 57 -19.03 -5.98 -23.17
N ASP A 58 -18.92 -5.27 -22.04
CA ASP A 58 -19.37 -3.88 -21.95
C ASP A 58 -18.50 -2.95 -22.79
N LEU A 59 -19.14 -1.90 -23.34
CA LEU A 59 -18.50 -0.81 -24.06
C LEU A 59 -18.27 0.37 -23.13
N VAL A 60 -17.00 0.68 -22.85
CA VAL A 60 -16.60 1.74 -21.92
C VAL A 60 -15.67 2.75 -22.56
N TYR A 61 -15.80 4.00 -22.12
CA TYR A 61 -14.88 5.07 -22.47
C TYR A 61 -13.67 5.06 -21.54
N LEU A 62 -12.46 5.09 -22.12
CA LEU A 62 -11.22 5.07 -21.36
C LEU A 62 -10.62 6.48 -21.24
N SER A 63 -10.31 6.92 -20.02
CA SER A 63 -9.68 8.22 -19.79
C SER A 63 -8.28 8.28 -20.39
N THR A 64 -7.97 9.36 -21.10
CA THR A 64 -6.63 9.62 -21.68
C THR A 64 -5.65 10.21 -20.69
N GLU A 65 -6.06 10.45 -19.45
CA GLU A 65 -5.25 11.08 -18.42
C GLU A 65 -3.95 10.31 -18.15
N ASN A 66 -3.99 8.98 -18.11
CA ASN A 66 -2.79 8.15 -17.85
C ASN A 66 -2.30 7.39 -19.09
N LEU A 67 -2.80 7.76 -20.28
CA LEU A 67 -2.43 7.10 -21.54
C LEU A 67 -1.37 7.88 -22.30
N ARG A 68 -0.53 7.14 -23.04
CA ARG A 68 0.40 7.72 -24.00
C ARG A 68 -0.36 8.09 -25.27
N LEU A 69 -0.62 9.39 -25.43
CA LEU A 69 -1.26 9.95 -26.62
C LEU A 69 -0.27 9.94 -27.81
N PRO A 70 -0.77 9.86 -29.07
CA PRO A 70 0.08 9.90 -30.25
C PRO A 70 0.93 11.18 -30.30
N LYS A 71 2.22 11.02 -30.65
CA LYS A 71 3.29 12.04 -30.49
C LYS A 71 2.98 13.42 -31.10
N ASN A 72 2.14 13.49 -32.13
CA ASN A 72 1.89 14.72 -32.88
C ASN A 72 0.68 15.52 -32.39
N LYS A 73 0.10 15.19 -31.22
CA LYS A 73 -1.03 15.94 -30.64
C LYS A 73 -0.65 16.53 -29.29
N ALA A 74 -0.82 17.85 -29.15
CA ALA A 74 -0.76 18.51 -27.87
C ALA A 74 -1.86 17.98 -26.94
N ARG A 75 -1.53 17.68 -25.68
CA ARG A 75 -2.48 17.13 -24.68
C ARG A 75 -3.70 18.02 -24.46
N LYS A 76 -3.56 19.33 -24.67
CA LYS A 76 -4.66 20.32 -24.61
C LYS A 76 -5.74 20.09 -25.66
N LEU A 77 -5.38 19.53 -26.83
CA LEU A 77 -6.29 19.27 -27.94
C LEU A 77 -6.63 17.78 -28.08
N ALA A 78 -6.15 16.94 -27.16
CA ALA A 78 -6.48 15.53 -27.16
C ALA A 78 -7.85 15.32 -26.51
N PRO A 79 -8.65 14.35 -26.99
CA PRO A 79 -9.90 14.01 -26.35
C PRO A 79 -9.64 13.47 -24.94
N LYS A 80 -10.48 13.85 -23.97
CA LYS A 80 -10.38 13.39 -22.58
C LYS A 80 -10.65 11.89 -22.43
N PHE A 81 -11.46 11.33 -23.33
CA PHE A 81 -11.79 9.91 -23.36
C PHE A 81 -11.60 9.36 -24.78
N ILE A 82 -11.07 8.14 -24.87
CA ILE A 82 -11.05 7.34 -26.10
C ILE A 82 -12.30 6.44 -26.10
N GLY A 83 -12.81 6.18 -27.31
CA GLY A 83 -14.14 5.65 -27.62
C GLY A 83 -14.58 4.39 -26.89
N PRO A 84 -15.76 3.84 -27.24
CA PRO A 84 -16.27 2.64 -26.61
C PRO A 84 -15.35 1.46 -26.91
N LEU A 85 -14.55 1.09 -25.91
CA LEU A 85 -13.69 -0.08 -25.93
C LEU A 85 -14.43 -1.23 -25.25
N LYS A 86 -14.37 -2.41 -25.88
CA LYS A 86 -14.94 -3.62 -25.32
C LYS A 86 -14.00 -4.18 -24.24
N ILE A 87 -14.56 -4.48 -23.07
CA ILE A 87 -13.84 -5.23 -22.03
C ILE A 87 -13.75 -6.70 -22.48
N LEU A 88 -12.54 -7.25 -22.53
CA LEU A 88 -12.27 -8.65 -22.91
C LEU A 88 -12.41 -9.59 -21.72
#